data_AF-A0A4Y6V466-F1
#
_entry.id   AF-A0A4Y6V466-F1
#
_cell.length_a   1.000
_cell.length_b   1.000
_cell.length_c   1.000
_cell.angle_alpha   90.00
_cell.angle_beta   90.00
_cell.angle_gamma   90.00
#
_symmetry.space_group_name_H-M   'P 1'
#
loop_
_entity.id
_entity.type
_entity.pdbx_description
1 polymer ?
#
loop_
_entity_poly.entity_id
_entity_poly.type
_entity_poly.pdbx_seq_one_letter_code
_entity_poly.pdbx_strand_id
1 'polypeptide(L)'
;MENYILALPLVAAILLIVLEVASCIVFLRSIKKPLTDTAVYSSQTTPPLFKHYKETHSRYKAYKEIKRDKPELFKMIKLSLKSHNIDGDLGSKILDILTKTVFAIALASMGFVATVSVANLNFLNSNKNELNDSTQSIQDIFSNFTAGLDFFNVTLNIAFLAFTVALIYLFSSKIKKNELHRHLTIVEEIEKEIP
;
A
#
# COMPACT_ATOMS: atom_id res chain seq x y z
N MET A 1 -6.18 -5.26 30.37
CA MET A 1 -6.12 -6.27 29.29
C MET A 1 -6.42 -5.65 27.92
N GLU A 2 -7.20 -4.56 27.85
CA GLU A 2 -7.59 -3.85 26.61
C GLU A 2 -6.41 -3.27 25.79
N ASN A 3 -5.37 -2.72 26.44
CA ASN A 3 -4.24 -2.12 25.71
C ASN A 3 -3.45 -3.10 24.84
N TYR A 4 -3.48 -4.41 25.16
CA TYR A 4 -2.74 -5.42 24.39
C TYR A 4 -3.46 -5.83 23.10
N ILE A 5 -4.80 -5.72 23.07
CA ILE A 5 -5.63 -6.14 21.92
C ILE A 5 -5.39 -5.24 20.71
N LEU A 6 -5.15 -3.94 20.93
CA LEU A 6 -4.81 -2.99 19.88
C LEU A 6 -3.29 -2.86 19.63
N ALA A 7 -2.45 -3.12 20.65
CA ALA A 7 -1.01 -3.00 20.50
C ALA A 7 -0.42 -4.01 19.50
N LEU A 8 -0.87 -5.27 19.54
CA LEU A 8 -0.36 -6.32 18.65
C LEU A 8 -0.63 -6.03 17.15
N PRO A 9 -1.88 -5.75 16.71
CA PRO A 9 -2.14 -5.44 15.30
C PRO A 9 -1.47 -4.13 14.85
N LEU A 10 -1.31 -3.16 15.75
CA LEU A 10 -0.60 -1.91 15.47
C LEU A 10 0.90 -2.17 15.23
N VAL A 11 1.57 -2.93 16.10
CA VAL A 11 2.99 -3.30 15.95
C VAL A 11 3.20 -4.12 14.67
N ALA A 12 2.31 -5.08 14.39
CA ALA A 12 2.37 -5.87 13.16
C ALA A 12 2.21 -4.99 11.90
N ALA A 13 1.27 -4.05 11.91
CA ALA A 13 1.08 -3.11 10.80
C ALA A 13 2.32 -2.24 10.56
N ILE A 14 2.92 -1.70 11.62
CA ILE A 14 4.15 -0.90 11.53
C ILE A 14 5.30 -1.74 10.93
N LEU A 15 5.48 -2.97 11.39
CA LEU A 15 6.50 -3.89 10.85
C LEU A 15 6.31 -4.15 9.36
N LEU A 16 5.07 -4.42 8.91
CA LEU A 16 4.76 -4.63 7.50
C LEU A 16 5.03 -3.38 6.66
N ILE A 17 4.69 -2.20 7.17
CA ILE A 17 4.96 -0.92 6.50
C ILE A 17 6.46 -0.71 6.34
N VAL A 18 7.23 -0.89 7.41
CA VAL A 18 8.70 -0.73 7.38
C VAL A 18 9.32 -1.71 6.40
N LEU A 19 8.87 -2.97 6.39
CA LEU A 19 9.36 -3.99 5.47
C LEU A 19 9.07 -3.63 4.01
N GLU A 20 7.86 -3.16 3.71
CA GLU A 20 7.49 -2.78 2.34
C GLU A 20 8.26 -1.54 1.86
N VAL A 21 8.45 -0.56 2.74
CA VAL A 21 9.27 0.63 2.44
C VAL A 21 10.73 0.23 2.21
N ALA A 22 11.29 -0.64 3.05
CA ALA A 22 12.65 -1.16 2.88
C ALA A 22 12.79 -1.91 1.55
N SER A 23 11.82 -2.78 1.22
CA SER A 23 11.74 -3.49 -0.06
C SER A 23 11.71 -2.51 -1.24
N CYS A 24 10.92 -1.44 -1.17
CA CYS A 24 10.88 -0.38 -2.17
C CYS A 24 12.24 0.31 -2.35
N ILE A 25 12.90 0.68 -1.26
CA ILE A 25 14.22 1.33 -1.30
C ILE A 25 15.27 0.40 -1.91
N VAL A 26 15.29 -0.87 -1.51
CA VAL A 26 16.23 -1.88 -2.07
C VAL A 26 16.00 -2.05 -3.56
N PHE A 27 14.74 -2.15 -4.00
CA PHE A 27 14.38 -2.23 -5.41
C PHE A 27 14.88 -1.01 -6.20
N LEU A 28 14.57 0.20 -5.74
CA LEU A 28 14.98 1.43 -6.40
C LEU A 28 16.51 1.56 -6.47
N ARG A 29 17.23 1.13 -5.43
CA ARG A 29 18.70 1.07 -5.44
C ARG A 29 19.22 0.02 -6.41
N SER A 30 18.63 -1.18 -6.45
CA SER A 30 19.06 -2.26 -7.34
C SER A 30 18.94 -1.88 -8.82
N ILE A 31 17.86 -1.20 -9.20
CA ILE A 31 17.65 -0.74 -10.58
C ILE A 31 18.57 0.44 -10.95
N LYS A 32 18.91 1.31 -9.98
CA LYS A 32 19.82 2.45 -10.22
C LYS A 32 21.30 2.08 -10.19
N LYS A 33 21.70 1.07 -9.41
CA LYS A 33 23.09 0.62 -9.25
C LYS A 33 23.85 0.47 -10.59
N PRO A 34 23.34 -0.23 -11.62
CA PRO A 34 24.06 -0.38 -12.88
C PRO A 34 24.29 0.93 -13.64
N LEU A 35 23.53 2.00 -13.34
CA LEU A 35 23.70 3.31 -13.96
C LEU A 35 24.72 4.17 -13.21
N THR A 36 24.80 4.07 -11.88
CA THR A 36 25.77 4.82 -11.06
C THR A 36 27.21 4.39 -11.32
N ASP A 37 27.46 3.11 -11.57
CA ASP A 37 28.81 2.61 -11.87
C ASP A 37 29.34 3.11 -13.22
N THR A 38 28.44 3.58 -14.11
CA THR A 38 28.78 4.20 -15.40
C THR A 38 28.63 5.73 -15.42
N ALA A 39 27.81 6.32 -14.54
CA ALA A 39 27.45 7.74 -14.56
C ALA A 39 28.46 8.68 -13.87
N VAL A 40 29.72 8.27 -13.67
CA VAL A 40 30.79 9.13 -13.13
C VAL A 40 31.09 10.34 -14.04
N TYR A 41 30.55 10.39 -15.27
CA TYR A 41 30.92 11.40 -16.27
C TYR A 41 29.89 12.51 -16.60
N SER A 42 28.78 12.65 -15.89
CA SER A 42 27.79 13.69 -16.25
C SER A 42 27.26 14.52 -15.08
N SER A 43 28.11 15.36 -14.50
CA SER A 43 27.68 16.43 -13.59
C SER A 43 27.92 17.80 -14.20
N GLN A 44 26.88 18.43 -14.76
CA GLN A 44 26.79 19.89 -14.84
C GLN A 44 25.32 20.34 -14.67
N THR A 45 25.15 21.16 -13.62
CA THR A 45 24.12 22.16 -13.28
C THR A 45 22.95 22.38 -14.25
N THR A 46 21.72 22.10 -13.81
CA THR A 46 20.48 22.59 -14.45
C THR A 46 19.32 22.75 -13.44
N PRO A 47 18.41 23.73 -13.64
CA PRO A 47 17.34 24.11 -12.72
C PRO A 47 16.23 23.04 -12.53
N PRO A 48 15.45 23.10 -11.42
CA PRO A 48 14.61 22.01 -10.92
C PRO A 48 13.40 21.61 -11.81
N LEU A 49 13.02 22.45 -12.78
CA LEU A 49 11.88 22.21 -13.69
C LEU A 49 12.14 21.11 -14.74
N PHE A 50 13.40 20.74 -15.00
CA PHE A 50 13.77 19.73 -16.02
C PHE A 50 14.30 18.43 -15.44
N LYS A 51 14.13 18.21 -14.13
CA LYS A 51 14.76 17.08 -13.42
C LYS A 51 14.34 15.71 -13.96
N HIS A 52 13.07 15.54 -14.32
CA HIS A 52 12.57 14.29 -14.92
C HIS A 52 13.08 14.05 -16.35
N TYR A 53 13.15 15.11 -17.17
CA TYR A 53 13.70 15.01 -18.53
C TYR A 53 15.21 14.69 -18.50
N LYS A 54 15.93 15.29 -17.56
CA LYS A 54 17.35 15.00 -17.33
C LYS A 54 17.56 13.59 -16.79
N GLU A 55 16.71 13.10 -15.89
CA GLU A 55 16.80 11.71 -15.43
C GLU A 55 16.59 10.72 -16.56
N THR A 56 15.55 10.87 -17.40
CA THR A 56 15.31 9.99 -18.54
C THR A 56 16.44 10.08 -19.57
N HIS A 57 16.88 11.29 -19.91
CA HIS A 57 17.98 11.52 -20.87
C HIS A 57 19.32 11.01 -20.36
N SER A 58 19.63 11.21 -19.08
CA SER A 58 20.83 10.69 -18.42
C SER A 58 20.82 9.17 -18.37
N ARG A 59 19.68 8.56 -18.03
CA ARG A 59 19.50 7.10 -18.06
C ARG A 59 19.68 6.55 -19.47
N TYR A 60 19.09 7.21 -20.46
CA TYR A 60 19.23 6.84 -21.86
C TYR A 60 20.70 6.92 -22.31
N LYS A 61 21.42 8.01 -22.00
CA LYS A 61 22.86 8.14 -22.29
C LYS A 61 23.69 7.04 -21.63
N ALA A 62 23.48 6.79 -20.34
CA ALA A 62 24.21 5.76 -19.61
C ALA A 62 23.96 4.36 -20.18
N TYR A 63 22.72 4.01 -20.53
CA TYR A 63 22.42 2.74 -21.19
C TYR A 63 23.03 2.62 -22.59
N LYS A 64 23.10 3.73 -23.34
CA LYS A 64 23.73 3.78 -24.66
C LYS A 64 25.24 3.58 -24.57
N GLU A 65 25.89 4.19 -23.58
CA GLU A 65 27.30 3.97 -23.26
C GLU A 65 27.57 2.51 -22.86
N ILE A 66 26.71 1.92 -22.00
CA ILE A 66 26.82 0.50 -21.62
C ILE A 66 26.70 -0.41 -22.85
N LYS A 67 25.76 -0.16 -23.76
CA LYS A 67 25.62 -0.95 -25.01
C LYS A 67 26.89 -0.87 -25.85
N ARG A 68 27.52 0.31 -25.93
CA ARG A 68 28.73 0.54 -26.72
C ARG A 68 29.97 -0.12 -26.12
N ASP A 69 30.19 0.10 -24.82
CA ASP A 69 31.45 -0.27 -24.18
C ASP A 69 31.40 -1.68 -23.56
N LYS A 70 30.21 -2.18 -23.19
CA LYS A 70 29.99 -3.49 -22.52
C LYS A 70 28.68 -4.16 -22.97
N PRO A 71 28.59 -4.67 -24.22
CA PRO A 71 27.35 -5.23 -24.78
C PRO A 71 26.82 -6.45 -24.01
N GLU A 72 27.70 -7.27 -23.42
CA GLU A 72 27.27 -8.39 -22.58
C GLU A 72 26.56 -7.94 -21.29
N LEU A 73 27.07 -6.87 -20.66
CA LEU A 73 26.46 -6.26 -19.49
C LEU A 73 25.08 -5.68 -19.82
N PHE A 74 24.94 -5.04 -20.99
CA PHE A 74 23.65 -4.56 -21.48
C PHE A 74 22.61 -5.69 -21.61
N LYS A 75 23.01 -6.83 -22.19
CA LYS A 75 22.15 -8.01 -22.31
C LYS A 75 21.76 -8.58 -20.94
N MET A 76 22.70 -8.66 -19.99
CA MET A 76 22.42 -9.12 -18.63
C MET A 76 21.45 -8.18 -17.90
N ILE A 77 21.61 -6.86 -18.02
CA ILE A 77 20.70 -5.89 -17.40
C ILE A 77 19.30 -6.02 -17.99
N LYS A 78 19.17 -6.17 -19.32
CA LYS A 78 17.88 -6.38 -19.98
C LYS A 78 17.19 -7.65 -19.47
N LEU A 79 17.91 -8.77 -19.39
CA LEU A 79 17.38 -10.03 -18.88
C LEU A 79 16.95 -9.90 -17.42
N SER A 80 17.76 -9.24 -16.59
CA SER A 80 17.43 -8.97 -15.18
C SER A 80 16.17 -8.13 -15.04
N LEU A 81 16.02 -7.05 -15.81
CA LEU A 81 14.82 -6.22 -15.83
C LEU A 81 13.58 -7.00 -16.30
N LYS A 82 13.70 -7.83 -17.36
CA LYS A 82 12.59 -8.66 -17.85
C LYS A 82 12.19 -9.78 -16.90
N SER A 83 13.14 -10.30 -16.12
CA SER A 83 12.89 -11.34 -15.12
C SER A 83 12.18 -10.82 -13.86
N HIS A 84 12.13 -9.50 -13.67
CA HIS A 84 11.54 -8.90 -12.48
C HIS A 84 10.01 -8.92 -12.58
N ASN A 85 9.39 -9.89 -11.92
CA ASN A 85 7.94 -10.02 -11.88
C ASN A 85 7.36 -9.24 -10.67
N ILE A 86 6.74 -8.09 -10.94
CA ILE A 86 6.11 -7.27 -9.89
C ILE A 86 4.68 -7.76 -9.57
N ASP A 87 4.07 -8.54 -10.46
CA ASP A 87 2.67 -8.96 -10.35
C ASP A 87 2.48 -10.31 -9.64
N GLY A 88 3.48 -11.18 -9.69
CA GLY A 88 3.43 -12.55 -9.14
C GLY A 88 3.79 -12.71 -7.66
N ASP A 89 4.05 -11.62 -6.95
CA ASP A 89 4.64 -11.68 -5.60
C ASP A 89 3.59 -11.98 -4.50
N LEU A 90 4.03 -12.56 -3.37
CA LEU A 90 3.19 -12.87 -2.20
C LEU A 90 2.37 -11.66 -1.73
N GLY A 91 2.90 -10.45 -1.91
CA GLY A 91 2.23 -9.21 -1.56
C GLY A 91 0.93 -8.95 -2.32
N SER A 92 0.80 -9.39 -3.59
CA SER A 92 -0.43 -9.18 -4.36
C SER A 92 -1.58 -10.04 -3.83
N LYS A 93 -1.28 -11.26 -3.39
CA LYS A 93 -2.24 -12.16 -2.74
C LYS A 93 -2.66 -11.66 -1.36
N ILE A 94 -1.70 -11.18 -0.55
CA ILE A 94 -1.99 -10.59 0.76
C ILE A 94 -2.89 -9.37 0.60
N LEU A 95 -2.66 -8.55 -0.42
CA LEU A 95 -3.48 -7.38 -0.65
C LEU A 95 -4.92 -7.71 -1.05
N ASP A 96 -5.12 -8.70 -1.93
CA ASP A 96 -6.46 -9.16 -2.32
C ASP A 96 -7.25 -9.67 -1.10
N ILE A 97 -6.59 -10.34 -0.16
CA ILE A 97 -7.20 -10.76 1.11
C ILE A 97 -7.54 -9.55 1.97
N LEU A 98 -6.62 -8.57 2.10
CA LEU A 98 -6.83 -7.36 2.91
C LEU A 98 -7.99 -6.52 2.38
N THR A 99 -8.07 -6.28 1.07
CA THR A 99 -9.15 -5.48 0.47
C THR A 99 -10.51 -6.16 0.62
N LYS A 100 -10.59 -7.48 0.42
CA LYS A 100 -11.82 -8.25 0.67
C LYS A 100 -12.25 -8.19 2.12
N THR A 101 -11.30 -8.28 3.05
CA THR A 101 -11.56 -8.19 4.49
C THR A 101 -12.09 -6.82 4.87
N VAL A 102 -11.48 -5.74 4.37
CA VAL A 102 -11.95 -4.36 4.61
C VAL A 102 -13.37 -4.17 4.06
N PHE A 103 -13.65 -4.66 2.85
CA PHE A 103 -14.99 -4.60 2.27
C PHE A 103 -16.04 -5.37 3.09
N ALA A 104 -15.70 -6.57 3.55
CA ALA A 104 -16.58 -7.37 4.39
C ALA A 104 -16.89 -6.67 5.72
N ILE A 105 -15.88 -6.06 6.35
CA ILE A 105 -16.07 -5.28 7.59
C ILE A 105 -16.92 -4.04 7.35
N ALA A 106 -16.73 -3.33 6.23
CA ALA A 106 -17.55 -2.18 5.87
C ALA A 106 -19.02 -2.56 5.60
N LEU A 107 -19.27 -3.74 5.05
CA LEU A 107 -20.64 -4.25 4.87
C LEU A 107 -21.27 -4.64 6.22
N ALA A 108 -20.51 -5.34 7.06
CA ALA A 108 -20.94 -5.71 8.39
C ALA A 108 -21.23 -4.49 9.27
N SER A 109 -20.43 -3.41 9.13
CA SER A 109 -20.66 -2.17 9.85
C SER A 109 -21.95 -1.47 9.47
N MET A 110 -22.25 -1.39 8.17
CA MET A 110 -23.53 -0.86 7.70
C MET A 110 -24.72 -1.66 8.25
N GLY A 111 -24.61 -2.99 8.26
CA GLY A 111 -25.62 -3.87 8.85
C GLY A 111 -25.79 -3.65 10.36
N PHE A 112 -24.70 -3.51 11.10
CA PHE A 112 -24.73 -3.23 12.54
C PHE A 112 -25.40 -1.88 12.83
N VAL A 113 -24.98 -0.81 12.15
CA VAL A 113 -25.58 0.53 12.31
C VAL A 113 -27.06 0.52 11.96
N ALA A 114 -27.46 -0.12 10.86
CA ALA A 114 -28.87 -0.24 10.48
C ALA A 114 -29.68 -0.99 11.55
N THR A 115 -29.16 -2.10 12.06
CA THR A 115 -29.82 -2.90 13.10
C THR A 115 -29.98 -2.10 14.40
N VAL A 116 -28.93 -1.38 14.80
CA VAL A 116 -28.93 -0.49 15.96
C VAL A 116 -29.94 0.64 15.78
N SER A 117 -29.96 1.30 14.62
CA SER A 117 -30.91 2.37 14.34
C SER A 117 -32.35 1.87 14.39
N VAL A 118 -32.63 0.69 13.83
CA VAL A 118 -33.97 0.06 13.88
C VAL A 118 -34.34 -0.30 15.32
N ALA A 119 -33.42 -0.88 16.09
CA ALA A 119 -33.66 -1.22 17.50
C ALA A 119 -33.96 0.04 18.34
N ASN A 120 -33.18 1.11 18.17
CA ASN A 120 -33.43 2.39 18.85
C ASN A 120 -34.75 3.03 18.42
N LEU A 121 -35.08 3.00 17.13
CA LEU A 121 -36.35 3.52 16.63
C LEU A 121 -37.53 2.73 17.19
N ASN A 122 -37.45 1.40 17.21
CA ASN A 122 -38.49 0.54 17.78
C ASN A 122 -38.63 0.77 19.29
N PHE A 123 -37.52 0.90 20.03
CA PHE A 123 -37.55 1.20 21.46
C PHE A 123 -38.21 2.56 21.74
N LEU A 124 -37.80 3.62 21.02
CA LEU A 124 -38.39 4.96 21.15
C LEU A 124 -39.88 4.99 20.79
N ASN A 125 -40.30 4.16 19.83
CA ASN A 125 -41.69 4.10 19.37
C ASN A 125 -42.57 3.25 20.30
N SER A 126 -42.06 2.14 20.84
CA SER A 126 -42.81 1.24 21.72
C SER A 126 -42.90 1.72 23.17
N ASN A 127 -41.88 2.41 23.71
CA ASN A 127 -41.83 2.85 25.11
C ASN A 127 -42.27 4.31 25.32
N LYS A 128 -42.96 4.92 24.36
CA LYS A 128 -43.43 6.31 24.43
C LYS A 128 -44.31 6.61 25.67
N ASN A 129 -44.85 5.57 26.32
CA ASN A 129 -45.78 5.67 27.44
C ASN A 129 -45.27 5.07 28.78
N GLU A 130 -44.11 4.39 28.83
CA GLU A 130 -43.68 3.58 30.01
C GLU A 130 -42.30 3.95 30.59
N LEU A 131 -41.76 5.12 30.25
CA LEU A 131 -40.39 5.53 30.64
C LEU A 131 -40.14 5.75 32.14
N ASN A 132 -41.09 5.48 33.04
CA ASN A 132 -40.99 5.82 34.46
C ASN A 132 -40.62 4.68 35.43
N ASP A 133 -40.71 3.39 35.08
CA ASP A 133 -40.70 2.32 36.11
C ASP A 133 -39.66 1.19 36.01
N SER A 134 -38.68 1.20 35.08
CA SER A 134 -37.54 0.27 35.22
C SER A 134 -36.21 0.82 34.72
N THR A 135 -35.53 1.56 35.59
CA THR A 135 -34.17 2.09 35.37
C THR A 135 -33.12 0.99 35.16
N GLN A 136 -33.32 -0.20 35.72
CA GLN A 136 -32.36 -1.32 35.67
C GLN A 136 -32.32 -2.02 34.30
N SER A 137 -33.49 -2.35 33.72
CA SER A 137 -33.58 -2.94 32.37
C SER A 137 -33.03 -2.00 31.30
N ILE A 138 -33.22 -0.69 31.48
CA ILE A 138 -32.66 0.34 30.61
C ILE A 138 -31.14 0.37 30.73
N GLN A 139 -30.59 0.28 31.94
CA GLN A 139 -29.15 0.23 32.19
C GLN A 139 -28.47 -0.98 31.54
N ASP A 140 -29.09 -2.16 31.60
CA ASP A 140 -28.55 -3.38 30.99
C ASP A 140 -28.55 -3.32 29.45
N ILE A 141 -29.59 -2.72 28.86
CA ILE A 141 -29.64 -2.46 27.41
C ILE A 141 -28.54 -1.49 27.00
N PHE A 142 -28.37 -0.39 27.73
CA PHE A 142 -27.30 0.58 27.46
C PHE A 142 -25.91 -0.03 27.67
N SER A 143 -25.72 -0.88 28.68
CA SER A 143 -24.46 -1.58 28.92
C SER A 143 -24.08 -2.51 27.77
N ASN A 144 -25.02 -3.33 27.30
CA ASN A 144 -24.81 -4.21 26.14
C ASN A 144 -24.58 -3.40 24.86
N PHE A 145 -25.24 -2.26 24.73
CA PHE A 145 -25.06 -1.34 23.61
C PHE A 145 -23.65 -0.73 23.59
N THR A 146 -23.17 -0.25 24.73
CA THR A 146 -21.80 0.28 24.88
C THR A 146 -20.76 -0.79 24.59
N ALA A 147 -20.94 -2.01 25.12
CA ALA A 147 -20.04 -3.12 24.84
C ALA A 147 -20.01 -3.50 23.33
N GLY A 148 -21.16 -3.46 22.66
CA GLY A 148 -21.26 -3.67 21.21
C GLY A 148 -20.55 -2.58 20.40
N LEU A 149 -20.70 -1.31 20.82
CA LEU A 149 -20.00 -0.17 20.21
C LEU A 149 -18.48 -0.26 20.42
N ASP A 150 -18.02 -0.67 21.60
CA ASP A 150 -16.59 -0.81 21.89
C ASP A 150 -15.96 -1.91 21.03
N PHE A 151 -16.62 -3.06 20.91
CA PHE A 151 -16.19 -4.14 20.01
C PHE A 151 -16.17 -3.69 18.54
N PHE A 152 -17.19 -2.95 18.13
CA PHE A 152 -17.28 -2.38 16.80
C PHE A 152 -16.14 -1.40 16.51
N ASN A 153 -15.83 -0.49 17.46
CA ASN A 153 -14.72 0.45 17.36
C ASN A 153 -13.36 -0.26 17.25
N VAL A 154 -13.12 -1.32 18.02
CA VAL A 154 -11.89 -2.13 17.91
C VAL A 154 -11.77 -2.76 16.53
N THR A 155 -12.87 -3.33 16.02
CA THR A 155 -12.90 -3.96 14.68
C THR A 155 -12.62 -2.94 13.57
N LEU A 156 -13.21 -1.76 13.67
CA LEU A 156 -13.03 -0.67 12.70
C LEU A 156 -11.57 -0.16 12.72
N ASN A 157 -10.96 -0.04 13.89
CA ASN A 157 -9.54 0.32 14.02
C ASN A 157 -8.61 -0.72 13.36
N ILE A 158 -8.89 -2.02 13.53
CA ILE A 158 -8.12 -3.09 12.87
C ILE A 158 -8.30 -3.01 11.34
N ALA A 159 -9.52 -2.78 10.87
CA ALA A 159 -9.79 -2.62 9.44
C ALA A 159 -9.08 -1.41 8.84
N PHE A 160 -9.03 -0.28 9.57
CA PHE A 160 -8.32 0.92 9.14
C PHE A 160 -6.80 0.70 9.05
N LEU A 161 -6.21 -0.04 10.00
CA LEU A 161 -4.80 -0.45 9.94
C LEU A 161 -4.54 -1.32 8.73
N ALA A 162 -5.37 -2.34 8.49
CA ALA A 162 -5.28 -3.21 7.32
C ALA A 162 -5.36 -2.41 6.00
N PHE A 163 -6.28 -1.46 5.93
CA PHE A 163 -6.43 -0.56 4.78
C PHE A 163 -5.19 0.32 4.56
N THR A 164 -4.60 0.85 5.63
CA THR A 164 -3.39 1.68 5.54
C THR A 164 -2.20 0.87 5.00
N VAL A 165 -2.01 -0.36 5.48
CA VAL A 165 -0.98 -1.27 4.98
C VAL A 165 -1.19 -1.58 3.50
N ALA A 166 -2.43 -1.86 3.10
CA ALA A 166 -2.78 -2.13 1.71
C ALA A 166 -2.49 -0.91 0.79
N LEU A 167 -2.84 0.30 1.22
CA LEU A 167 -2.53 1.52 0.46
C LEU A 167 -1.03 1.69 0.25
N ILE A 168 -0.23 1.54 1.31
CA ILE A 168 1.23 1.68 1.22
C ILE A 168 1.82 0.67 0.23
N TYR A 169 1.35 -0.57 0.27
CA TYR A 169 1.75 -1.58 -0.72
C TYR A 169 1.35 -1.19 -2.14
N LEU A 170 0.12 -0.70 -2.38
CA LEU A 170 -0.30 -0.25 -3.72
C LEU A 170 0.56 0.88 -4.25
N PHE A 171 0.88 1.87 -3.41
CA PHE A 171 1.77 2.97 -3.78
C PHE A 171 3.18 2.46 -4.10
N SER A 172 3.74 1.61 -3.24
CA SER A 172 5.06 0.99 -3.45
C SER A 172 5.11 0.18 -4.76
N SER A 173 4.12 -0.69 -4.98
CA SER A 173 3.98 -1.48 -6.21
C SER A 173 3.87 -0.60 -7.45
N LYS A 174 3.05 0.46 -7.40
CA LYS A 174 2.91 1.41 -8.52
C LYS A 174 4.24 2.12 -8.83
N ILE A 175 4.99 2.54 -7.81
CA ILE A 175 6.32 3.14 -7.98
C ILE A 175 7.27 2.13 -8.62
N LYS A 176 7.33 0.90 -8.10
CA LYS A 176 8.17 -0.18 -8.62
C LYS A 176 7.86 -0.46 -10.10
N LYS A 177 6.57 -0.60 -10.45
CA LYS A 177 6.10 -0.84 -11.83
C LYS A 177 6.47 0.29 -12.77
N ASN A 178 6.22 1.53 -12.35
CA ASN A 178 6.49 2.70 -13.18
C ASN A 178 7.99 2.86 -13.46
N GLU A 179 8.84 2.67 -12.45
CA GLU A 179 10.30 2.70 -12.65
C GLU A 179 10.77 1.52 -13.51
N LEU A 180 10.31 0.28 -13.25
CA LEU A 180 10.67 -0.86 -14.10
C LEU A 180 10.29 -0.62 -15.56
N HIS A 181 9.07 -0.15 -15.81
CA HIS A 181 8.59 0.15 -17.15
C HIS A 181 9.45 1.22 -17.83
N ARG A 182 9.78 2.31 -17.14
CA ARG A 182 10.69 3.36 -17.67
C ARG A 182 12.05 2.79 -18.07
N HIS A 183 12.66 1.96 -17.24
CA HIS A 183 13.95 1.34 -17.54
C HIS A 183 13.87 0.38 -18.72
N LEU A 184 12.83 -0.46 -18.79
CA LEU A 184 12.60 -1.37 -19.91
C LEU A 184 12.38 -0.61 -21.21
N THR A 185 11.54 0.42 -21.22
CA THR A 185 11.28 1.23 -22.42
C THR A 185 12.56 1.87 -22.97
N ILE A 186 13.41 2.43 -22.10
CA ILE A 186 14.70 3.01 -22.53
C ILE A 186 15.62 1.95 -23.12
N VAL A 187 15.73 0.79 -22.47
CA VAL A 187 16.58 -0.32 -22.94
C VAL A 187 16.09 -0.87 -24.28
N GLU A 188 14.78 -1.03 -24.46
CA GLU A 188 14.18 -1.51 -25.71
C GLU A 188 14.32 -0.49 -26.85
N GLU A 189 14.25 0.81 -26.55
CA GLU A 189 14.47 1.86 -27.55
C GLU A 189 15.94 1.88 -28.02
N ILE A 190 16.89 1.80 -27.09
CA ILE A 190 18.33 1.72 -27.39
C ILE A 190 18.67 0.45 -28.15
N GLU A 191 17.96 -0.66 -27.95
CA GLU A 191 18.16 -1.89 -28.71
C GLU A 191 17.75 -1.73 -30.18
N LYS A 192 16.63 -1.06 -30.45
CA LYS A 192 16.12 -0.79 -31.79
C LYS A 192 16.96 0.21 -32.58
N GLU A 193 17.71 1.08 -31.89
CA GLU A 193 18.72 1.91 -32.53
C GLU A 193 19.82 1.03 -33.13
N ILE A 194 19.79 0.93 -34.47
CA ILE A 194 20.84 0.29 -35.27
C ILE A 194 22.16 1.03 -34.97
N PRO A 195 23.26 0.31 -34.67
CA PRO A 195 24.55 0.92 -34.33
C PRO A 195 25.12 1.80 -35.44
#